data_AF-A0A9W8JV13-F1
#
_entry.id   AF-A0A9W8JV13-F1
#
_cell.length_a   1.000
_cell.length_b   1.000
_cell.length_c   1.000
_cell.angle_alpha   90.00
_cell.angle_beta   90.00
_cell.angle_gamma   90.00
#
_symmetry.space_group_name_H-M   'P 1'
#
loop_
_entity.id
_entity.type
_entity.pdbx_description
1 polymer ?
#
loop_
_entity_poly.entity_id
_entity_poly.type
_entity_poly.pdbx_seq_one_letter_code
_entity_poly.pdbx_strand_id
1 'polypeptide(L)'
;MGRNVTYTPPVGDLIYLNALGTDILVLNKREDAEELLERRARSYSGRTQIPAMRAMGWDTINIVFMDYGEEWRAHRKACQQLLNLDKTRSYEDVYLRHVHKLLERLLDSPEDFMHYNELFPIGITLDALYGYQVDSLDDPVVVAAQKSAEGTSLLTPSAAYMNIFPFLRHIPPWIPGSMARRKAEKYAHWTREMQRIPLEDRENTAAVSTISDMLERKSVGGVSPEEEKILYNVAYTLYGAAGETTVSSTGTFLHMIATHPAVQKKAQEEIDRVIGTQFRLPTFGDRASLPYVEAIYREVMRYNPPGHLGVPHKTTEDDVYKGYFIPKGTAVFSNIWAMTHDEEKYADPHEFKPERFLDENGQLNDDARVLAYGFGRRACVGKYVASATERLQVWIAIVSILACFTISKAEDEHGNEIEIDDEYEDNGGGVHKKPFKCSIVPRSDLVRKLIEEVAKTE
;
A
#
# COMPACT_ATOMS: atom_id res chain seq x y z
N MET A 1 -17.79 -5.07 10.01
CA MET A 1 -17.51 -6.27 10.82
C MET A 1 -16.14 -6.76 10.41
N GLY A 2 -15.08 -6.26 11.06
CA GLY A 2 -13.73 -6.78 10.86
C GLY A 2 -13.70 -8.23 11.28
N ARG A 3 -13.13 -9.10 10.44
CA ARG A 3 -12.85 -10.49 10.84
C ARG A 3 -11.52 -10.45 11.58
N ASN A 4 -11.51 -10.89 12.84
CA ASN A 4 -10.26 -11.11 13.56
C ASN A 4 -9.45 -12.15 12.78
N VAL A 5 -8.25 -11.77 12.33
CA VAL A 5 -7.36 -12.64 11.57
C VAL A 5 -6.73 -13.64 12.55
N THR A 6 -7.24 -14.86 12.58
CA THR A 6 -6.62 -15.98 13.32
C THR A 6 -5.88 -16.86 12.33
N TYR A 7 -4.54 -16.87 12.40
CA TYR A 7 -3.72 -17.64 11.48
C TYR A 7 -3.56 -19.09 11.96
N THR A 8 -3.67 -20.04 11.04
CA THR A 8 -3.33 -21.46 11.26
C THR A 8 -2.28 -21.84 10.23
N PRO A 9 -1.21 -22.58 10.58
CA PRO A 9 -0.20 -23.01 9.63
C PRO A 9 -0.83 -23.74 8.43
N PRO A 10 -0.39 -23.48 7.19
CA PRO A 10 -0.97 -24.09 6.01
C PRO A 10 -0.67 -25.59 5.98
N VAL A 11 -1.65 -26.38 5.56
CA VAL A 11 -1.47 -27.82 5.33
C VAL A 11 -0.99 -28.03 3.90
N GLY A 12 0.34 -27.94 3.69
CA GLY A 12 1.03 -28.23 2.43
C GLY A 12 1.46 -27.02 1.61
N ASP A 13 2.45 -27.23 0.73
CA ASP A 13 3.08 -26.18 -0.09
C ASP A 13 2.15 -25.61 -1.18
N LEU A 14 1.31 -26.47 -1.75
CA LEU A 14 0.31 -26.15 -2.76
C LEU A 14 -1.06 -26.58 -2.25
N ILE A 15 -2.01 -25.64 -2.18
CA ILE A 15 -3.39 -25.93 -1.81
C ILE A 15 -4.27 -25.69 -3.02
N TYR A 16 -5.01 -26.71 -3.45
CA TYR A 16 -6.02 -26.61 -4.50
C TYR A 16 -7.41 -26.83 -3.92
N LEU A 17 -8.35 -25.97 -4.31
CA LEU A 17 -9.75 -26.10 -3.93
C LEU A 17 -10.65 -25.60 -5.07
N ASN A 18 -11.82 -26.23 -5.22
CA ASN A 18 -12.86 -25.77 -6.13
C ASN A 18 -13.99 -25.13 -5.32
N ALA A 19 -14.22 -23.85 -5.52
CA ALA A 19 -15.31 -23.12 -4.88
C ALA A 19 -16.31 -22.65 -5.94
N LEU A 20 -17.52 -23.24 -5.91
CA LEU A 20 -18.62 -22.87 -6.80
C LEU A 20 -18.24 -22.90 -8.30
N GLY A 21 -17.47 -23.91 -8.71
CA GLY A 21 -17.01 -24.06 -10.09
C GLY A 21 -15.81 -23.17 -10.46
N THR A 22 -15.24 -22.43 -9.50
CA THR A 22 -13.98 -21.72 -9.68
C THR A 22 -12.84 -22.52 -9.08
N ASP A 23 -11.87 -22.88 -9.91
CA ASP A 23 -10.62 -23.50 -9.49
C ASP A 23 -9.73 -22.46 -8.81
N ILE A 24 -9.27 -22.77 -7.61
CA ILE A 24 -8.40 -21.90 -6.80
C ILE A 24 -7.15 -22.70 -6.43
N LEU A 25 -6.00 -22.11 -6.71
CA LEU A 25 -4.68 -22.61 -6.33
C LEU A 25 -4.02 -21.58 -5.41
N VAL A 26 -3.57 -22.00 -4.24
CA VAL A 26 -2.82 -21.16 -3.29
C VAL A 26 -1.39 -21.69 -3.20
N LEU A 27 -0.43 -20.79 -3.45
CA LEU A 27 1.00 -21.06 -3.39
C LEU A 27 1.52 -20.60 -2.03
N ASN A 28 2.01 -21.51 -1.19
CA ASN A 28 2.55 -21.18 0.14
C ASN A 28 4.08 -21.08 0.16
N LYS A 29 4.77 -21.71 -0.79
CA LYS A 29 6.24 -21.64 -0.92
C LYS A 29 6.67 -20.57 -1.91
N ARG A 30 7.76 -19.87 -1.57
CA ARG A 30 8.29 -18.75 -2.36
C ARG A 30 8.74 -19.21 -3.75
N GLU A 31 9.39 -20.36 -3.83
CA GLU A 31 9.94 -20.94 -5.05
C GLU A 31 8.84 -21.24 -6.06
N ASP A 32 7.67 -21.67 -5.58
CA ASP A 32 6.51 -22.01 -6.39
C ASP A 32 5.87 -20.73 -6.96
N ALA A 33 5.77 -19.68 -6.15
CA ALA A 33 5.34 -18.37 -6.62
C ALA A 33 6.32 -17.75 -7.61
N GLU A 34 7.63 -17.86 -7.38
CA GLU A 34 8.65 -17.38 -8.31
C GLU A 34 8.61 -18.13 -9.66
N GLU A 35 8.46 -19.45 -9.62
CA GLU A 35 8.36 -20.27 -10.83
C GLU A 35 7.09 -19.96 -11.64
N LEU A 36 5.91 -19.97 -11.00
CA LEU A 36 4.64 -19.81 -11.72
C LEU A 36 4.36 -18.35 -12.07
N LEU A 37 4.55 -17.43 -11.13
CA LEU A 37 4.13 -16.03 -11.32
C LEU A 37 5.22 -15.16 -11.97
N GLU A 38 6.51 -15.51 -11.85
CA GLU A 38 7.61 -14.78 -12.50
C GLU A 38 8.12 -15.47 -13.77
N ARG A 39 8.63 -16.70 -13.65
CA ARG A 39 9.25 -17.38 -14.80
C ARG A 39 8.21 -17.76 -15.85
N ARG A 40 7.03 -18.20 -15.42
CA ARG A 40 5.87 -18.49 -16.28
C ARG A 40 4.88 -17.33 -16.36
N ALA A 41 5.30 -16.10 -16.09
CA ALA A 41 4.42 -14.93 -16.04
C ALA A 41 3.52 -14.76 -17.29
N ARG A 42 3.92 -15.25 -18.47
CA ARG A 42 3.07 -15.20 -19.67
C ARG A 42 1.70 -15.87 -19.43
N SER A 43 1.70 -17.00 -18.74
CA SER A 43 0.54 -17.88 -18.56
C SER A 43 -0.22 -17.56 -17.27
N TYR A 44 0.44 -16.88 -16.32
CA TYR A 44 -0.11 -16.57 -15.00
C TYR A 44 -0.40 -15.08 -14.79
N SER A 45 -0.34 -14.21 -15.81
CA SER A 45 -0.60 -12.78 -15.63
C SER A 45 -2.07 -12.36 -15.72
N GLY A 46 -3.01 -13.29 -15.94
CA GLY A 46 -4.42 -12.93 -16.08
C GLY A 46 -5.06 -12.39 -14.79
N ARG A 47 -6.24 -11.78 -14.90
CA ARG A 47 -7.12 -11.45 -13.76
C ARG A 47 -8.49 -12.06 -13.91
N THR A 48 -9.07 -12.49 -12.81
CA THR A 48 -10.46 -12.94 -12.77
C THR A 48 -11.39 -11.74 -12.91
N GLN A 49 -12.26 -11.80 -13.91
CA GLN A 49 -13.21 -10.74 -14.22
C GLN A 49 -14.50 -10.96 -13.43
N ILE A 50 -14.60 -10.32 -12.27
CA ILE A 50 -15.74 -10.46 -11.37
C ILE A 50 -16.88 -9.54 -11.84
N PRO A 51 -18.14 -10.01 -11.95
CA PRO A 51 -19.26 -9.19 -12.41
C PRO A 51 -19.46 -7.88 -11.62
N ALA A 52 -19.22 -7.89 -10.31
CA ALA A 52 -19.27 -6.68 -9.49
C ALA A 52 -18.22 -5.64 -9.88
N MET A 53 -16.97 -6.05 -10.18
CA MET A 53 -15.91 -5.13 -10.65
C MET A 53 -16.32 -4.43 -11.93
N ARG A 54 -16.90 -5.17 -12.87
CA ARG A 54 -17.41 -4.61 -14.12
C ARG A 54 -18.55 -3.64 -13.91
N ALA A 55 -19.48 -3.95 -13.01
CA ALA A 55 -20.58 -3.05 -12.68
C ALA A 55 -20.09 -1.74 -12.03
N MET A 56 -18.96 -1.77 -11.34
CA MET A 56 -18.30 -0.58 -10.78
C MET A 56 -17.40 0.15 -11.78
N GLY A 57 -17.10 -0.45 -12.94
CA GLY A 57 -16.15 0.04 -13.94
C GLY A 57 -14.68 -0.19 -13.58
N TRP A 58 -14.39 -0.89 -12.48
CA TRP A 58 -13.04 -1.11 -11.96
C TRP A 58 -12.19 -2.01 -12.85
N ASP A 59 -12.80 -2.86 -13.68
CA ASP A 59 -12.09 -3.68 -14.68
C ASP A 59 -11.46 -2.86 -15.81
N THR A 60 -11.81 -1.58 -15.94
CA THR A 60 -11.29 -0.64 -16.97
C THR A 60 -10.71 0.66 -16.40
N ILE A 61 -10.87 0.90 -15.10
CA ILE A 61 -10.30 2.08 -14.42
C ILE A 61 -9.11 1.68 -13.54
N ASN A 62 -9.18 0.54 -12.86
CA ASN A 62 -8.18 0.13 -11.89
C ASN A 62 -7.25 -0.95 -12.45
N ILE A 63 -5.97 -0.59 -12.64
CA ILE A 63 -4.96 -1.49 -13.24
C ILE A 63 -4.76 -2.80 -12.46
N VAL A 64 -5.09 -2.81 -11.16
CA VAL A 64 -5.00 -4.00 -10.30
C VAL A 64 -5.96 -5.09 -10.79
N PHE A 65 -7.15 -4.70 -11.27
CA PHE A 65 -8.24 -5.60 -11.67
C PHE A 65 -8.36 -5.82 -13.18
N MET A 66 -7.69 -5.00 -14.00
CA MET A 66 -7.63 -5.19 -15.46
C MET A 66 -7.01 -6.53 -15.85
N ASP A 67 -7.65 -7.25 -16.78
CA ASP A 67 -7.07 -8.47 -17.36
C ASP A 67 -5.81 -8.14 -18.20
N TYR A 68 -4.97 -9.13 -18.43
CA TYR A 68 -3.71 -8.92 -19.14
C TYR A 68 -3.98 -8.67 -20.62
N GLY A 69 -3.60 -7.50 -21.11
CA GLY A 69 -3.84 -7.10 -22.50
C GLY A 69 -3.17 -5.76 -22.83
N GLU A 70 -3.47 -5.23 -24.01
CA GLU A 70 -2.92 -3.95 -24.48
C GLU A 70 -3.34 -2.78 -23.58
N GLU A 71 -4.60 -2.75 -23.15
CA GLU A 71 -5.12 -1.74 -22.23
C GLU A 71 -4.38 -1.74 -20.88
N TRP A 72 -4.18 -2.92 -20.28
CA TRP A 72 -3.39 -3.04 -19.05
C TRP A 72 -1.94 -2.60 -19.26
N ARG A 73 -1.31 -2.95 -20.40
CA ARG A 73 0.06 -2.53 -20.71
C ARG A 73 0.17 -1.02 -20.87
N ALA A 74 -0.84 -0.37 -21.47
CA ALA A 74 -0.90 1.08 -21.62
C ALA A 74 -1.01 1.77 -20.25
N HIS A 75 -1.90 1.30 -19.38
CA HIS A 75 -2.01 1.80 -18.00
C HIS A 75 -0.72 1.54 -17.21
N ARG A 76 -0.10 0.36 -17.35
CA ARG A 76 1.16 0.03 -16.66
C ARG A 76 2.28 0.97 -17.08
N LYS A 77 2.38 1.25 -18.38
CA LYS A 77 3.37 2.19 -18.93
C LYS A 77 3.10 3.61 -18.43
N ALA A 78 1.87 4.09 -18.46
CA ALA A 78 1.51 5.40 -17.95
C ALA A 78 1.81 5.54 -16.45
N CYS A 79 1.54 4.50 -15.68
CA CYS A 79 1.86 4.46 -14.26
C CYS A 79 3.38 4.49 -14.02
N GLN A 80 4.15 3.67 -14.73
CA GLN A 80 5.62 3.76 -14.67
C GLN A 80 6.13 5.13 -15.10
N GLN A 81 5.49 5.80 -16.06
CA GLN A 81 5.88 7.13 -16.49
C GLN A 81 5.58 8.19 -15.44
N LEU A 82 4.38 8.21 -14.85
CA LEU A 82 4.00 9.11 -13.75
C LEU A 82 4.98 8.98 -12.58
N LEU A 83 5.40 7.75 -12.33
CA LEU A 83 6.26 7.40 -11.21
C LEU A 83 7.77 7.55 -11.51
N ASN A 84 8.20 7.52 -12.76
CA ASN A 84 9.63 7.52 -13.12
C ASN A 84 10.14 8.86 -13.68
N LEU A 85 9.61 10.00 -13.19
CA LEU A 85 10.05 11.32 -13.66
C LEU A 85 11.30 11.80 -12.93
N ASP A 86 12.40 11.13 -13.29
CA ASP A 86 13.79 11.33 -12.87
C ASP A 86 14.41 12.67 -13.34
N LYS A 87 13.63 13.75 -13.48
CA LYS A 87 14.12 15.06 -13.99
C LYS A 87 13.60 16.31 -13.31
N THR A 88 12.71 16.21 -12.34
CA THR A 88 12.33 17.34 -11.50
C THR A 88 12.34 16.86 -10.06
N ARG A 89 13.03 17.58 -9.18
CA ARG A 89 13.13 17.36 -7.73
C ARG A 89 11.76 17.30 -7.00
N SER A 90 10.64 17.32 -7.73
CA SER A 90 9.28 17.49 -7.26
C SER A 90 8.78 16.38 -6.35
N TYR A 91 9.04 15.10 -6.63
CA TYR A 91 8.51 14.01 -5.79
C TYR A 91 9.21 13.94 -4.43
N GLU A 92 10.54 14.07 -4.40
CA GLU A 92 11.28 14.07 -3.13
C GLU A 92 10.87 15.25 -2.25
N ASP A 93 10.76 16.44 -2.85
CA ASP A 93 10.31 17.64 -2.15
C ASP A 93 8.86 17.51 -1.64
N VAL A 94 7.96 16.92 -2.43
CA VAL A 94 6.59 16.60 -1.98
C VAL A 94 6.63 15.63 -0.81
N TYR A 95 7.40 14.54 -0.89
CA TYR A 95 7.51 13.58 0.20
C TYR A 95 8.02 14.25 1.48
N LEU A 96 9.09 15.03 1.39
CA LEU A 96 9.69 15.68 2.56
C LEU A 96 8.73 16.69 3.18
N ARG A 97 8.05 17.53 2.39
CA ARG A 97 7.01 18.45 2.91
C ARG A 97 5.92 17.71 3.69
N HIS A 98 5.39 16.62 3.14
CA HIS A 98 4.35 15.84 3.81
C HIS A 98 4.87 15.12 5.06
N VAL A 99 6.14 14.70 5.07
CA VAL A 99 6.80 14.16 6.27
C VAL A 99 6.96 15.24 7.33
N HIS A 100 7.41 16.45 6.97
CA HIS A 100 7.56 17.55 7.92
C HIS A 100 6.22 17.93 8.53
N LYS A 101 5.16 18.00 7.72
CA LYS A 101 3.78 18.21 8.17
C LYS A 101 3.27 17.08 9.08
N LEU A 102 3.65 15.82 8.80
CA LEU A 102 3.37 14.70 9.70
C LEU A 102 4.08 14.88 11.06
N LEU A 103 5.36 15.27 11.06
CA LEU A 103 6.11 15.51 12.29
C LEU A 103 5.52 16.68 13.10
N GLU A 104 5.11 17.75 12.43
CA GLU A 104 4.45 18.91 13.06
C GLU A 104 3.13 18.50 13.72
N ARG A 105 2.28 17.74 13.01
CA ARG A 105 1.01 17.24 13.56
C ARG A 105 1.20 16.30 14.74
N LEU A 106 2.20 15.42 14.68
CA LEU A 106 2.57 14.54 15.80
C LEU A 106 3.13 15.34 17.00
N LEU A 107 3.68 16.53 16.77
CA LEU A 107 4.17 17.40 17.83
C LEU A 107 3.03 18.15 18.54
N ASP A 108 1.99 18.54 17.80
CA ASP A 108 0.84 19.31 18.29
C ASP A 108 -0.19 18.42 19.02
N SER A 109 -0.59 17.33 18.38
CA SER A 109 -1.66 16.42 18.85
C SER A 109 -1.29 14.95 18.62
N PRO A 110 -0.29 14.42 19.36
CA PRO A 110 0.21 13.05 19.19
C PRO A 110 -0.84 11.95 19.34
N GLU A 111 -1.94 12.22 20.05
CA GLU A 111 -3.07 11.30 20.22
C GLU A 111 -3.79 10.93 18.92
N ASP A 112 -3.71 11.80 17.92
CA ASP A 112 -4.36 11.63 16.61
C ASP A 112 -3.44 10.94 15.57
N PHE A 113 -2.36 10.29 16.02
CA PHE A 113 -1.38 9.67 15.12
C PHE A 113 -1.98 8.69 14.11
N MET A 114 -3.06 7.97 14.45
CA MET A 114 -3.77 7.08 13.52
C MET A 114 -4.42 7.87 12.38
N HIS A 115 -5.01 9.03 12.68
CA HIS A 115 -5.57 9.93 11.68
C HIS A 115 -4.46 10.45 10.75
N TYR A 116 -3.31 10.85 11.31
CA TYR A 116 -2.18 11.32 10.50
C TYR A 116 -1.54 10.20 9.67
N ASN A 117 -1.53 8.97 10.20
CA ASN A 117 -1.09 7.79 9.48
C ASN A 117 -1.92 7.51 8.22
N GLU A 118 -3.23 7.77 8.28
CA GLU A 118 -4.13 7.68 7.12
C GLU A 118 -3.95 8.86 6.15
N LEU A 119 -3.88 10.08 6.69
CA LEU A 119 -3.83 11.29 5.87
C LEU A 119 -2.48 11.46 5.14
N PHE A 120 -1.37 11.00 5.72
CA PHE A 120 -0.03 11.14 5.17
C PHE A 120 0.12 10.59 3.73
N PRO A 121 -0.13 9.30 3.45
CA PRO A 121 0.04 8.75 2.09
C PRO A 121 -1.00 9.27 1.10
N ILE A 122 -2.20 9.59 1.59
CA ILE A 122 -3.28 10.19 0.79
C ILE A 122 -2.86 11.57 0.31
N GLY A 123 -2.39 12.42 1.23
CA GLY A 123 -1.97 13.78 0.94
C GLY A 123 -0.83 13.82 -0.06
N ILE A 124 0.17 12.98 0.10
CA ILE A 124 1.26 12.88 -0.87
C ILE A 124 0.74 12.51 -2.26
N THR A 125 -0.15 11.52 -2.34
CA THR A 125 -0.61 11.02 -3.64
C THR A 125 -1.44 12.08 -4.38
N LEU A 126 -2.30 12.80 -3.66
CA LEU A 126 -3.09 13.90 -4.22
C LEU A 126 -2.21 15.09 -4.63
N ASP A 127 -1.27 15.49 -3.78
CA ASP A 127 -0.33 16.57 -4.08
C ASP A 127 0.53 16.23 -5.30
N ALA A 128 1.15 15.05 -5.30
CA ALA A 128 2.05 14.68 -6.37
C ALA A 128 1.34 14.50 -7.73
N LEU A 129 0.14 13.92 -7.75
CA LEU A 129 -0.57 13.63 -9.00
C LEU A 129 -1.38 14.81 -9.51
N TYR A 130 -2.13 15.46 -8.63
CA TYR A 130 -3.06 16.53 -8.98
C TYR A 130 -2.57 17.91 -8.57
N GLY A 131 -1.57 18.02 -7.70
CA GLY A 131 -1.24 19.29 -7.03
C GLY A 131 -2.29 19.63 -5.97
N TYR A 132 -3.08 18.66 -5.53
CA TYR A 132 -4.23 18.86 -4.64
C TYR A 132 -3.80 18.79 -3.18
N GLN A 133 -3.97 19.88 -2.43
CA GLN A 133 -3.65 19.92 -1.01
C GLN A 133 -4.85 19.45 -0.18
N VAL A 134 -4.59 18.56 0.78
CA VAL A 134 -5.61 18.03 1.69
C VAL A 134 -5.14 18.14 3.13
N ASP A 135 -6.05 18.58 3.99
CA ASP A 135 -5.78 18.81 5.41
C ASP A 135 -6.62 17.97 6.36
N SER A 136 -7.68 17.31 5.86
CA SER A 136 -8.58 16.49 6.66
C SER A 136 -9.03 15.26 5.89
N LEU A 137 -9.33 14.18 6.61
CA LEU A 137 -9.99 13.01 6.05
C LEU A 137 -11.47 13.27 5.67
N ASP A 138 -12.05 14.38 6.14
CA ASP A 138 -13.40 14.83 5.76
C ASP A 138 -13.44 15.56 4.41
N ASP A 139 -12.28 15.75 3.77
CA ASP A 139 -12.20 16.38 2.45
C ASP A 139 -13.06 15.61 1.42
N PRO A 140 -13.82 16.32 0.55
CA PRO A 140 -14.67 15.68 -0.45
C PRO A 140 -13.98 14.62 -1.30
N VAL A 141 -12.72 14.79 -1.69
CA VAL A 141 -12.01 13.77 -2.49
C VAL A 141 -11.72 12.52 -1.65
N VAL A 142 -11.36 12.70 -0.38
CA VAL A 142 -11.08 11.60 0.55
C VAL A 142 -12.34 10.83 0.87
N VAL A 143 -13.43 11.53 1.17
CA VAL A 143 -14.75 10.92 1.38
C VAL A 143 -15.20 10.17 0.12
N ALA A 144 -15.02 10.74 -1.07
CA ALA A 144 -15.37 10.05 -2.31
C ALA A 144 -14.56 8.76 -2.51
N ALA A 145 -13.26 8.79 -2.17
CA ALA A 145 -12.41 7.62 -2.27
C ALA A 145 -12.76 6.54 -1.25
N GLN A 146 -12.98 6.89 0.03
CA GLN A 146 -13.45 5.96 1.06
C GLN A 146 -14.78 5.31 0.66
N LYS A 147 -15.72 6.12 0.14
CA LYS A 147 -17.01 5.60 -0.37
C LYS A 147 -16.83 4.69 -1.58
N SER A 148 -15.86 4.96 -2.46
CA SER A 148 -15.50 4.05 -3.55
C SER A 148 -14.93 2.73 -3.00
N ALA A 149 -14.00 2.79 -2.04
CA ALA A 149 -13.33 1.65 -1.43
C ALA A 149 -14.29 0.68 -0.72
N GLU A 150 -15.41 1.16 -0.14
CA GLU A 150 -16.50 0.32 0.38
C GLU A 150 -17.03 -0.72 -0.66
N GLY A 151 -16.81 -0.47 -1.96
CA GLY A 151 -17.16 -1.39 -3.05
C GLY A 151 -16.40 -2.72 -3.03
N THR A 152 -15.24 -2.79 -2.37
CA THR A 152 -14.49 -4.05 -2.14
C THR A 152 -15.34 -5.11 -1.43
N SER A 153 -16.30 -4.69 -0.59
CA SER A 153 -17.24 -5.59 0.06
C SER A 153 -18.04 -6.45 -0.92
N LEU A 154 -18.30 -5.96 -2.14
CA LEU A 154 -19.01 -6.70 -3.20
C LEU A 154 -18.14 -7.72 -3.93
N LEU A 155 -16.83 -7.75 -3.68
CA LEU A 155 -15.90 -8.68 -4.33
C LEU A 155 -15.90 -10.05 -3.69
N THR A 156 -16.37 -10.16 -2.44
CA THR A 156 -16.46 -11.46 -1.77
C THR A 156 -17.58 -12.30 -2.40
N PRO A 157 -17.37 -13.62 -2.62
CA PRO A 157 -18.40 -14.50 -3.19
C PRO A 157 -19.71 -14.50 -2.38
N SER A 158 -19.62 -14.32 -1.06
CA SER A 158 -20.75 -14.28 -0.14
C SER A 158 -21.55 -12.98 -0.17
N ALA A 159 -20.93 -11.84 -0.52
CA ALA A 159 -21.60 -10.54 -0.42
C ALA A 159 -22.49 -10.22 -1.62
N ALA A 160 -22.28 -10.89 -2.75
CA ALA A 160 -23.05 -10.61 -3.95
C ALA A 160 -23.29 -11.89 -4.75
N TYR A 161 -24.50 -12.44 -4.68
CA TYR A 161 -24.93 -13.58 -5.51
C TYR A 161 -24.70 -13.34 -7.01
N MET A 162 -24.57 -12.08 -7.46
CA MET A 162 -24.20 -11.74 -8.84
C MET A 162 -22.81 -12.26 -9.27
N ASN A 163 -21.92 -12.53 -8.31
CA ASN A 163 -20.60 -13.10 -8.57
C ASN A 163 -20.68 -14.61 -8.87
N ILE A 164 -21.70 -15.29 -8.33
CA ILE A 164 -21.97 -16.71 -8.52
C ILE A 164 -22.90 -16.92 -9.72
N PHE A 165 -23.89 -16.04 -9.86
CA PHE A 165 -24.93 -16.08 -10.89
C PHE A 165 -24.85 -14.80 -11.75
N PRO A 166 -23.99 -14.77 -12.77
CA PRO A 166 -23.75 -13.56 -13.57
C PRO A 166 -25.00 -12.98 -14.23
N PHE A 167 -26.03 -13.80 -14.50
CA PHE A 167 -27.29 -13.33 -15.09
C PHE A 167 -28.02 -12.31 -14.20
N LEU A 168 -27.78 -12.32 -12.87
CA LEU A 168 -28.37 -11.36 -11.93
C LEU A 168 -27.94 -9.92 -12.22
N ARG A 169 -26.85 -9.68 -12.94
CA ARG A 169 -26.42 -8.33 -13.36
C ARG A 169 -27.43 -7.65 -14.30
N HIS A 170 -28.24 -8.44 -15.02
CA HIS A 170 -29.22 -7.93 -15.98
C HIS A 170 -30.55 -7.57 -15.34
N ILE A 171 -30.75 -7.93 -14.07
CA ILE A 171 -31.98 -7.62 -13.34
C ILE A 171 -32.09 -6.09 -13.15
N PRO A 172 -33.21 -5.47 -13.57
CA PRO A 172 -33.42 -4.04 -13.37
C PRO A 172 -33.33 -3.61 -11.90
N PRO A 173 -32.84 -2.38 -11.61
CA PRO A 173 -32.62 -1.91 -10.24
C PRO A 173 -33.86 -1.91 -9.32
N TRP A 174 -35.08 -1.90 -9.89
CA TRP A 174 -36.34 -1.89 -9.14
C TRP A 174 -36.83 -3.28 -8.68
N ILE A 175 -36.21 -4.38 -9.12
CA ILE A 175 -36.63 -5.74 -8.75
C ILE A 175 -36.01 -6.17 -7.40
N PRO A 176 -36.77 -6.79 -6.48
CA PRO A 176 -36.23 -7.38 -5.25
C PRO A 176 -35.05 -8.34 -5.55
N GLY A 177 -33.89 -8.11 -4.93
CA GLY A 177 -32.65 -8.85 -5.21
C GLY A 177 -31.58 -8.07 -5.99
N SER A 178 -31.89 -6.89 -6.53
CA SER A 178 -30.96 -5.99 -7.24
C SER A 178 -29.99 -5.21 -6.33
N MET A 179 -29.92 -5.52 -5.03
CA MET A 179 -29.18 -4.72 -4.04
C MET A 179 -27.69 -4.58 -4.40
N ALA A 180 -27.06 -5.66 -4.86
CA ALA A 180 -25.66 -5.64 -5.29
C ALA A 180 -25.43 -4.72 -6.50
N ARG A 181 -26.36 -4.70 -7.46
CA ARG A 181 -26.31 -3.80 -8.62
C ARG A 181 -26.43 -2.33 -8.20
N ARG A 182 -27.40 -1.99 -7.35
CA ARG A 182 -27.57 -0.61 -6.83
C ARG A 182 -26.34 -0.15 -6.04
N LYS A 183 -25.75 -1.04 -5.24
CA LYS A 183 -24.49 -0.77 -4.55
C LYS A 183 -23.35 -0.54 -5.55
N ALA A 184 -23.20 -1.40 -6.57
CA ALA A 184 -22.18 -1.22 -7.60
C ALA A 184 -22.33 0.10 -8.37
N GLU A 185 -23.56 0.49 -8.75
CA GLU A 185 -23.83 1.79 -9.40
C GLU A 185 -23.49 2.97 -8.48
N LYS A 186 -23.78 2.86 -7.16
CA LYS A 186 -23.36 3.84 -6.15
C LYS A 186 -21.83 3.95 -6.08
N TYR A 187 -21.11 2.84 -6.01
CA TYR A 187 -19.64 2.85 -5.93
C TYR A 187 -18.98 3.32 -7.25
N ALA A 188 -19.61 3.03 -8.39
CA ALA A 188 -19.20 3.58 -9.69
C ALA A 188 -19.36 5.12 -9.76
N HIS A 189 -20.38 5.67 -9.10
CA HIS A 189 -20.52 7.12 -8.97
C HIS A 189 -19.38 7.70 -8.13
N TRP A 190 -19.11 7.17 -6.94
CA TRP A 190 -18.02 7.65 -6.09
C TRP A 190 -16.63 7.51 -6.73
N THR A 191 -16.41 6.45 -7.50
CA THR A 191 -15.18 6.28 -8.31
C THR A 191 -14.99 7.44 -9.29
N ARG A 192 -16.07 7.90 -9.94
CA ARG A 192 -16.02 9.05 -10.85
C ARG A 192 -15.85 10.37 -10.11
N GLU A 193 -16.52 10.54 -8.96
CA GLU A 193 -16.36 11.75 -8.14
C GLU A 193 -14.93 11.91 -7.64
N MET A 194 -14.29 10.83 -7.21
CA MET A 194 -12.89 10.84 -6.78
C MET A 194 -11.95 11.33 -7.90
N GLN A 195 -12.21 10.96 -9.15
CA GLN A 195 -11.44 11.48 -10.31
C GLN A 195 -11.80 12.92 -10.66
N ARG A 196 -13.05 13.34 -10.44
CA ARG A 196 -13.61 14.62 -10.87
C ARG A 196 -13.25 15.77 -9.92
N ILE A 197 -13.34 15.56 -8.61
CA ILE A 197 -13.19 16.61 -7.59
C ILE A 197 -11.85 17.35 -7.72
N PRO A 198 -10.69 16.67 -7.80
CA PRO A 198 -9.40 17.36 -7.93
C PRO A 198 -9.23 18.14 -9.24
N LEU A 199 -10.06 17.89 -10.25
CA LEU A 199 -9.98 18.59 -11.54
C LEU A 199 -10.81 19.87 -11.57
N GLU A 200 -11.82 19.97 -10.71
CA GLU A 200 -12.74 21.11 -10.67
C GLU A 200 -12.42 22.10 -9.53
N ASP A 201 -11.83 21.60 -8.45
CA ASP A 201 -11.47 22.40 -7.29
C ASP A 201 -10.17 23.18 -7.54
N ARG A 202 -10.31 24.34 -8.19
CA ARG A 202 -9.18 25.22 -8.51
C ARG A 202 -8.58 25.93 -7.29
N GLU A 203 -9.25 25.91 -6.14
CA GLU A 203 -8.73 26.54 -4.92
C GLU A 203 -7.67 25.65 -4.26
N ASN A 204 -7.93 24.34 -4.19
CA ASN A 204 -7.01 23.37 -3.57
C ASN A 204 -6.03 22.73 -4.55
N THR A 205 -6.20 22.96 -5.86
CA THR A 205 -5.38 22.35 -6.92
C THR A 205 -4.36 23.35 -7.45
N ALA A 206 -3.07 23.01 -7.34
CA ALA A 206 -2.00 23.80 -7.95
C ALA A 206 -2.13 23.83 -9.48
N ALA A 207 -1.70 24.94 -10.09
CA ALA A 207 -1.72 25.11 -11.55
C ALA A 207 -0.80 24.12 -12.29
N VAL A 208 0.19 23.55 -11.59
CA VAL A 208 1.16 22.60 -12.13
C VAL A 208 1.17 21.36 -11.24
N SER A 209 0.93 20.18 -11.83
CA SER A 209 0.95 18.87 -11.21
C SER A 209 1.61 17.86 -12.14
N THR A 210 1.90 16.65 -11.66
CA THR A 210 2.52 15.65 -12.54
C THR A 210 1.61 15.28 -13.71
N ILE A 211 0.30 15.22 -13.48
CA ILE A 211 -0.66 14.97 -14.57
C ILE A 211 -0.68 16.15 -15.54
N SER A 212 -0.77 17.40 -15.07
CA SER A 212 -0.79 18.56 -15.96
C SER A 212 0.52 18.69 -16.75
N ASP A 213 1.68 18.45 -16.11
CA ASP A 213 3.00 18.42 -16.75
C ASP A 213 3.07 17.37 -17.86
N MET A 214 2.55 16.16 -17.62
CA MET A 214 2.52 15.11 -18.62
C MET A 214 1.58 15.43 -19.79
N LEU A 215 0.46 16.08 -19.51
CA LEU A 215 -0.47 16.57 -20.54
C LEU A 215 0.17 17.69 -21.38
N GLU A 216 0.87 18.63 -20.74
CA GLU A 216 1.54 19.76 -21.40
C GLU A 216 2.77 19.33 -22.20
N ARG A 217 3.62 18.43 -21.69
CA ARG A 217 4.81 17.95 -22.42
C ARG A 217 4.47 17.21 -23.71
N LYS A 218 3.25 16.68 -23.83
CA LYS A 218 2.72 16.05 -25.05
C LYS A 218 2.02 17.02 -26.01
N SER A 219 1.91 18.30 -25.65
CA SER A 219 1.19 19.33 -26.44
C SER A 219 1.83 19.70 -27.79
N VAL A 220 3.02 19.17 -28.13
CA VAL A 220 3.60 19.34 -29.48
C VAL A 220 2.83 18.53 -30.56
N GLY A 221 1.91 17.64 -30.18
CA GLY A 221 1.00 16.93 -31.09
C GLY A 221 -0.43 16.74 -30.56
N GLY A 222 -0.76 17.28 -29.38
CA GLY A 222 -2.00 17.01 -28.65
C GLY A 222 -1.98 15.67 -27.89
N VAL A 223 -2.62 15.64 -26.73
CA VAL A 223 -2.91 14.39 -25.99
C VAL A 223 -4.23 13.83 -26.51
N SER A 224 -4.29 12.53 -26.81
CA SER A 224 -5.58 11.93 -27.20
C SER A 224 -6.50 11.82 -25.98
N PRO A 225 -7.83 11.93 -26.13
CA PRO A 225 -8.77 11.74 -25.02
C PRO A 225 -8.58 10.40 -24.28
N GLU A 226 -8.14 9.36 -25.00
CA GLU A 226 -7.82 8.05 -24.42
C GLU A 226 -6.57 8.09 -23.54
N GLU A 227 -5.53 8.81 -23.94
CA GLU A 227 -4.32 8.97 -23.13
C GLU A 227 -4.60 9.77 -21.85
N GLU A 228 -5.39 10.83 -21.94
CA GLU A 228 -5.84 11.61 -20.78
C GLU A 228 -6.65 10.74 -19.82
N LYS A 229 -7.61 9.96 -20.34
CA LYS A 229 -8.38 9.01 -19.54
C LYS A 229 -7.49 8.00 -18.81
N ILE A 230 -6.46 7.47 -19.47
CA ILE A 230 -5.51 6.53 -18.85
C ILE A 230 -4.78 7.19 -17.67
N LEU A 231 -4.40 8.46 -17.78
CA LEU A 231 -3.73 9.19 -16.68
C LEU A 231 -4.65 9.31 -15.46
N TYR A 232 -5.91 9.70 -15.64
CA TYR A 232 -6.86 9.78 -14.52
C TYR A 232 -7.22 8.40 -13.93
N ASN A 233 -7.27 7.36 -14.75
CA ASN A 233 -7.46 5.98 -14.28
C ASN A 233 -6.29 5.50 -13.41
N VAL A 234 -5.06 5.80 -13.85
CA VAL A 234 -3.87 5.49 -13.07
C VAL A 234 -3.84 6.30 -11.78
N ALA A 235 -4.23 7.57 -11.81
CA ALA A 235 -4.27 8.40 -10.61
C ALA A 235 -5.26 7.87 -9.56
N TYR A 236 -6.46 7.46 -9.99
CA TYR A 236 -7.42 6.73 -9.14
C TYR A 236 -6.79 5.48 -8.51
N THR A 237 -6.09 4.68 -9.33
CA THR A 237 -5.42 3.46 -8.84
C THR A 237 -4.36 3.78 -7.79
N LEU A 238 -3.50 4.76 -8.05
CA LEU A 238 -2.39 5.12 -7.17
C LEU A 238 -2.89 5.64 -5.82
N TYR A 239 -3.93 6.46 -5.84
CA TYR A 239 -4.59 6.90 -4.61
C TYR A 239 -5.08 5.72 -3.78
N GLY A 240 -5.88 4.82 -4.38
CA GLY A 240 -6.44 3.68 -3.66
C GLY A 240 -5.35 2.75 -3.11
N ALA A 241 -4.26 2.56 -3.87
CA ALA A 241 -3.14 1.76 -3.42
C ALA A 241 -2.40 2.40 -2.23
N ALA A 242 -2.13 3.71 -2.28
CA ALA A 242 -1.42 4.43 -1.23
C ALA A 242 -2.24 4.53 0.07
N GLY A 243 -3.55 4.79 -0.04
CA GLY A 243 -4.47 4.92 1.10
C GLY A 243 -4.71 3.60 1.87
N GLU A 244 -4.44 2.45 1.26
CA GLU A 244 -4.57 1.15 1.95
C GLU A 244 -3.20 0.60 2.37
N THR A 245 -2.27 0.45 1.42
CA THR A 245 -1.04 -0.33 1.66
C THR A 245 0.01 0.43 2.47
N THR A 246 0.16 1.74 2.25
CA THR A 246 1.12 2.55 3.01
C THR A 246 0.63 2.70 4.44
N VAL A 247 -0.66 3.00 4.64
CA VAL A 247 -1.33 3.12 5.96
C VAL A 247 -1.16 1.84 6.79
N SER A 248 -1.35 0.67 6.16
CA SER A 248 -1.10 -0.63 6.79
C SER A 248 0.35 -0.79 7.25
N SER A 249 1.32 -0.41 6.40
CA SER A 249 2.75 -0.55 6.67
C SER A 249 3.22 0.40 7.79
N THR A 250 2.85 1.67 7.71
CA THR A 250 3.23 2.69 8.71
C THR A 250 2.49 2.49 10.04
N GLY A 251 1.24 2.02 10.01
CA GLY A 251 0.51 1.63 11.22
C GLY A 251 1.13 0.41 11.92
N THR A 252 1.56 -0.60 11.15
CA THR A 252 2.35 -1.74 11.66
C THR A 252 3.65 -1.24 12.29
N PHE A 253 4.38 -0.36 11.61
CA PHE A 253 5.62 0.22 12.14
C PHE A 253 5.40 0.92 13.48
N LEU A 254 4.41 1.81 13.59
CA LEU A 254 4.12 2.55 14.82
C LEU A 254 3.82 1.61 15.98
N HIS A 255 3.05 0.56 15.73
CA HIS A 255 2.78 -0.48 16.71
C HIS A 255 4.07 -1.20 17.14
N MET A 256 4.87 -1.66 16.18
CA MET A 256 6.08 -2.44 16.48
C MET A 256 7.11 -1.64 17.26
N ILE A 257 7.30 -0.35 16.94
CA ILE A 257 8.22 0.51 17.67
C ILE A 257 7.71 0.83 19.09
N ALA A 258 6.40 0.99 19.27
CA ALA A 258 5.80 1.18 20.59
C ALA A 258 5.98 -0.04 21.51
N THR A 259 5.96 -1.25 20.94
CA THR A 259 6.08 -2.52 21.70
C THR A 259 7.50 -3.07 21.78
N HIS A 260 8.45 -2.58 20.95
CA HIS A 260 9.84 -3.03 20.91
C HIS A 260 10.83 -1.88 21.17
N PRO A 261 10.91 -1.35 22.40
CA PRO A 261 11.76 -0.19 22.72
C PRO A 261 13.25 -0.42 22.46
N ALA A 262 13.72 -1.68 22.55
CA ALA A 262 15.10 -2.03 22.22
C ALA A 262 15.43 -1.83 20.74
N VAL A 263 14.48 -2.13 19.84
CA VAL A 263 14.62 -1.90 18.40
C VAL A 263 14.67 -0.41 18.11
N GLN A 264 13.75 0.36 18.70
CA GLN A 264 13.72 1.82 18.59
C GLN A 264 15.05 2.46 19.00
N LYS A 265 15.57 2.06 20.17
CA LYS A 265 16.83 2.60 20.70
C LYS A 265 18.01 2.36 19.76
N LYS A 266 18.16 1.14 19.23
CA LYS A 266 19.23 0.81 18.27
C LYS A 266 19.15 1.65 17.00
N ALA A 267 17.94 1.88 16.49
CA ALA A 267 17.74 2.71 15.31
C ALA A 267 18.08 4.18 15.58
N GLN A 268 17.66 4.71 16.74
CA GLN A 268 18.00 6.05 17.18
C GLN A 268 19.52 6.24 17.33
N GLU A 269 20.23 5.26 17.90
CA GLU A 269 21.70 5.28 18.01
C GLU A 269 22.39 5.28 16.63
N GLU A 270 21.85 4.56 15.64
CA GLU A 270 22.33 4.62 14.26
C GLU A 270 22.08 5.99 13.62
N ILE A 271 20.86 6.52 13.76
CA ILE A 271 20.47 7.83 13.22
C ILE A 271 21.36 8.93 13.81
N ASP A 272 21.56 8.92 15.13
CA ASP A 272 22.37 9.92 15.83
C ASP A 272 23.84 9.85 15.39
N ARG A 273 24.37 8.66 15.11
CA ARG A 273 25.74 8.48 14.62
C ARG A 273 25.93 9.03 13.20
N VAL A 274 24.94 8.88 12.33
CA VAL A 274 25.06 9.19 10.90
C VAL A 274 24.64 10.62 10.58
N ILE A 275 23.49 11.04 11.09
CA ILE A 275 22.89 12.36 10.79
C ILE A 275 23.32 13.40 11.84
N GLY A 276 23.58 12.95 13.07
CA GLY A 276 23.80 13.84 14.21
C GLY A 276 22.49 14.46 14.72
N THR A 277 22.46 14.82 16.00
CA THR A 277 21.25 15.40 16.62
C THR A 277 21.07 16.89 16.38
N GLN A 278 21.98 17.55 15.63
CA GLN A 278 22.11 19.01 15.68
C GLN A 278 22.02 19.80 14.36
N PHE A 279 21.79 19.25 13.16
CA PHE A 279 21.82 20.11 11.96
C PHE A 279 20.85 19.84 10.80
N ARG A 280 19.93 18.85 10.86
CA ARG A 280 18.81 18.71 9.89
C ARG A 280 17.92 17.50 10.18
N LEU A 281 16.73 17.50 9.58
CA LEU A 281 15.88 16.32 9.46
C LEU A 281 16.46 15.30 8.46
N PRO A 282 16.10 14.01 8.56
CA PRO A 282 16.51 12.98 7.61
C PRO A 282 16.04 13.27 6.19
N THR A 283 16.82 12.84 5.22
CA THR A 283 16.52 12.94 3.78
C THR A 283 16.74 11.60 3.09
N PHE A 284 16.30 11.48 1.85
CA PHE A 284 16.51 10.27 1.05
C PHE A 284 17.98 9.93 0.81
N GLY A 285 18.87 10.93 0.82
CA GLY A 285 20.30 10.74 0.69
C GLY A 285 20.94 9.96 1.85
N ASP A 286 20.27 9.88 3.00
CA ASP A 286 20.79 9.20 4.19
C ASP A 286 20.63 7.68 4.13
N ARG A 287 19.77 7.18 3.25
CA ARG A 287 19.29 5.79 3.27
C ARG A 287 20.39 4.75 3.13
N ALA A 288 21.38 5.01 2.26
CA ALA A 288 22.51 4.10 2.07
C ALA A 288 23.38 3.95 3.33
N SER A 289 23.32 4.92 4.24
CA SER A 289 24.11 4.98 5.47
C SER A 289 23.35 4.47 6.70
N LEU A 290 22.09 4.06 6.56
CA LEU A 290 21.20 3.65 7.66
C LEU A 290 20.71 2.19 7.48
N PRO A 291 21.62 1.20 7.52
CA PRO A 291 21.28 -0.20 7.28
C PRO A 291 20.30 -0.76 8.33
N TYR A 292 20.38 -0.36 9.60
CA TYR A 292 19.45 -0.85 10.62
C TYR A 292 18.03 -0.28 10.41
N VAL A 293 17.89 0.99 10.01
CA VAL A 293 16.59 1.57 9.64
C VAL A 293 16.00 0.87 8.40
N GLU A 294 16.83 0.57 7.40
CA GLU A 294 16.40 -0.22 6.24
C GLU A 294 15.97 -1.64 6.64
N ALA A 295 16.65 -2.24 7.62
CA ALA A 295 16.28 -3.54 8.18
C ALA A 295 14.92 -3.50 8.92
N ILE A 296 14.62 -2.42 9.66
CA ILE A 296 13.28 -2.19 10.25
C ILE A 296 12.22 -2.14 9.16
N TYR A 297 12.46 -1.37 8.10
CA TYR A 297 11.53 -1.29 6.98
C TYR A 297 11.28 -2.69 6.35
N ARG A 298 12.34 -3.48 6.10
CA ARG A 298 12.18 -4.84 5.55
C ARG A 298 11.41 -5.76 6.50
N GLU A 299 11.67 -5.63 7.80
CA GLU A 299 11.02 -6.41 8.83
C GLU A 299 9.54 -6.06 9.00
N VAL A 300 9.17 -4.78 8.91
CA VAL A 300 7.75 -4.36 8.87
C VAL A 300 7.03 -5.02 7.69
N MET A 301 7.64 -4.99 6.50
CA MET A 301 7.04 -5.57 5.29
C MET A 301 6.99 -7.11 5.30
N ARG A 302 7.86 -7.76 6.08
CA ARG A 302 7.89 -9.22 6.27
C ARG A 302 6.89 -9.66 7.34
N TYR A 303 6.89 -8.99 8.49
CA TYR A 303 6.09 -9.33 9.66
C TYR A 303 4.60 -9.20 9.36
N ASN A 304 4.16 -8.07 8.79
CA ASN A 304 2.78 -7.90 8.37
C ASN A 304 2.72 -7.27 6.96
N PRO A 305 2.84 -8.08 5.89
CA PRO A 305 2.71 -7.56 4.54
C PRO A 305 1.30 -7.01 4.32
N PRO A 306 1.11 -5.84 3.67
CA PRO A 306 -0.22 -5.24 3.51
C PRO A 306 -1.25 -6.12 2.81
N GLY A 307 -0.83 -7.03 1.93
CA GLY A 307 -1.70 -8.00 1.27
C GLY A 307 -1.24 -9.44 1.52
N HIS A 308 -1.83 -10.11 2.50
CA HIS A 308 -1.43 -11.48 2.91
C HIS A 308 -1.53 -12.51 1.78
N LEU A 309 -2.56 -12.43 0.93
CA LEU A 309 -2.77 -13.36 -0.20
C LEU A 309 -2.43 -12.75 -1.58
N GLY A 310 -1.87 -11.54 -1.59
CA GLY A 310 -1.72 -10.74 -2.80
C GLY A 310 -3.05 -10.54 -3.54
N VAL A 311 -2.97 -10.18 -4.82
CA VAL A 311 -4.15 -10.09 -5.70
C VAL A 311 -4.17 -11.33 -6.60
N PRO A 312 -5.28 -12.07 -6.69
CA PRO A 312 -5.33 -13.34 -7.40
C PRO A 312 -5.00 -13.19 -8.89
N HIS A 313 -4.05 -13.98 -9.34
CA HIS A 313 -3.73 -14.19 -10.74
C HIS A 313 -4.75 -15.14 -11.38
N LYS A 314 -4.84 -15.18 -12.71
CA LYS A 314 -5.64 -16.15 -13.45
C LYS A 314 -4.79 -16.82 -14.52
N THR A 315 -4.82 -18.14 -14.60
CA THR A 315 -4.15 -18.88 -15.67
C THR A 315 -4.82 -18.63 -17.02
N THR A 316 -4.03 -18.39 -18.07
CA THR A 316 -4.54 -18.12 -19.44
C THR A 316 -4.53 -19.34 -20.34
N GLU A 317 -3.83 -20.39 -19.93
CA GLU A 317 -3.70 -21.69 -20.60
C GLU A 317 -3.54 -22.79 -19.55
N ASP A 318 -3.74 -24.04 -19.97
CA ASP A 318 -3.49 -25.21 -19.13
C ASP A 318 -1.99 -25.37 -18.89
N ASP A 319 -1.60 -25.83 -17.70
CA ASP A 319 -0.20 -26.06 -17.33
C ASP A 319 -0.04 -27.36 -16.52
N VAL A 320 1.18 -27.87 -16.45
CA VAL A 320 1.58 -28.94 -15.54
C VAL A 320 2.74 -28.47 -14.67
N TYR A 321 2.55 -28.54 -13.35
CA TYR A 321 3.55 -28.11 -12.38
C TYR A 321 3.68 -29.13 -11.25
N LYS A 322 4.92 -29.56 -10.96
CA LYS A 322 5.22 -30.61 -9.97
C LYS A 322 4.34 -31.89 -10.12
N GLY A 323 4.00 -32.24 -11.37
CA GLY A 323 3.13 -33.39 -11.67
C GLY A 323 1.62 -33.14 -11.53
N TYR A 324 1.21 -31.95 -11.10
CA TYR A 324 -0.19 -31.54 -11.01
C TYR A 324 -0.63 -30.80 -12.28
N PHE A 325 -1.81 -31.14 -12.78
CA PHE A 325 -2.45 -30.41 -13.86
C PHE A 325 -3.17 -29.17 -13.31
N ILE A 326 -2.88 -28.00 -13.88
CA ILE A 326 -3.48 -26.73 -13.53
C ILE A 326 -4.35 -26.28 -14.72
N PRO A 327 -5.69 -26.33 -14.60
CA PRO A 327 -6.58 -25.92 -15.67
C PRO A 327 -6.46 -24.42 -15.98
N LYS A 328 -6.66 -24.05 -17.24
CA LYS A 328 -6.88 -22.68 -17.68
C LYS A 328 -8.04 -22.06 -16.91
N GLY A 329 -7.87 -20.82 -16.46
CA GLY A 329 -8.89 -20.07 -15.73
C GLY A 329 -8.81 -20.26 -14.21
N THR A 330 -7.90 -21.09 -13.71
CA THR A 330 -7.60 -21.22 -12.28
C THR A 330 -7.15 -19.89 -11.70
N ALA A 331 -7.78 -19.48 -10.59
CA ALA A 331 -7.37 -18.35 -9.79
C ALA A 331 -6.17 -18.75 -8.91
N VAL A 332 -5.05 -18.06 -9.05
CA VAL A 332 -3.79 -18.39 -8.35
C VAL A 332 -3.45 -17.30 -7.34
N PHE A 333 -3.44 -17.66 -6.06
CA PHE A 333 -3.06 -16.77 -4.95
C PHE A 333 -1.62 -17.03 -4.54
N SER A 334 -0.87 -15.95 -4.33
CA SER A 334 0.43 -16.00 -3.66
C SER A 334 0.20 -15.75 -2.17
N ASN A 335 0.30 -16.78 -1.33
CA ASN A 335 0.19 -16.61 0.11
C ASN A 335 1.48 -15.99 0.66
N ILE A 336 1.58 -14.66 0.51
CA ILE A 336 2.73 -13.87 0.94
C ILE A 336 2.95 -14.04 2.43
N TRP A 337 1.88 -14.09 3.24
CA TRP A 337 2.00 -14.32 4.68
C TRP A 337 2.70 -15.64 4.99
N ALA A 338 2.31 -16.75 4.35
CA ALA A 338 2.97 -18.04 4.55
C ALA A 338 4.45 -17.99 4.13
N MET A 339 4.76 -17.31 3.01
CA MET A 339 6.15 -17.19 2.54
C MET A 339 7.00 -16.31 3.45
N THR A 340 6.44 -15.25 4.04
CA THR A 340 7.17 -14.36 4.96
C THR A 340 7.28 -14.93 6.38
N HIS A 341 6.55 -15.99 6.67
CA HIS A 341 6.59 -16.75 7.93
C HIS A 341 7.11 -18.18 7.76
N ASP A 342 7.79 -18.49 6.65
CA ASP A 342 8.39 -19.79 6.43
C ASP A 342 9.56 -20.00 7.41
N GLU A 343 9.40 -20.90 8.38
CA GLU A 343 10.40 -21.21 9.41
C GLU A 343 11.71 -21.75 8.81
N GLU A 344 11.68 -22.35 7.61
CA GLU A 344 12.89 -22.79 6.92
C GLU A 344 13.76 -21.63 6.45
N LYS A 345 13.13 -20.47 6.17
CA LYS A 345 13.79 -19.27 5.65
C LYS A 345 14.01 -18.22 6.74
N TYR A 346 13.05 -18.04 7.64
CA TYR A 346 13.08 -17.03 8.70
C TYR A 346 12.95 -17.72 10.07
N ALA A 347 14.06 -17.78 10.81
CA ALA A 347 14.04 -18.22 12.20
C ALA A 347 13.18 -17.27 13.05
N ASP A 348 12.37 -17.84 13.94
CA ASP A 348 11.38 -17.15 14.77
C ASP A 348 10.54 -16.15 13.94
N PRO A 349 9.75 -16.64 12.97
CA PRO A 349 9.09 -15.76 12.00
C PRO A 349 8.04 -14.84 12.62
N HIS A 350 7.52 -15.20 13.79
CA HIS A 350 6.55 -14.41 14.55
C HIS A 350 7.18 -13.39 15.49
N GLU A 351 8.51 -13.31 15.53
CA GLU A 351 9.23 -12.31 16.31
C GLU A 351 9.69 -11.15 15.42
N PHE A 352 9.43 -9.92 15.87
CA PHE A 352 9.87 -8.70 15.18
C PHE A 352 11.37 -8.47 15.42
N LYS A 353 12.19 -8.91 14.46
CA LYS A 353 13.67 -8.93 14.57
C LYS A 353 14.33 -8.33 13.33
N PRO A 354 14.54 -7.00 13.28
CA PRO A 354 15.24 -6.34 12.17
C PRO A 354 16.64 -6.93 11.89
N GLU A 355 17.33 -7.42 12.91
CA GLU A 355 18.66 -8.02 12.82
C GLU A 355 18.74 -9.18 11.81
N ARG A 356 17.60 -9.80 11.47
CA ARG A 356 17.53 -10.85 10.46
C ARG A 356 17.85 -10.38 9.04
N PHE A 357 17.82 -9.08 8.79
CA PHE A 357 18.24 -8.48 7.52
C PHE A 357 19.66 -7.93 7.54
N LEU A 358 20.42 -8.20 8.60
CA LEU A 358 21.80 -7.75 8.76
C LEU A 358 22.78 -8.92 8.68
N ASP A 359 23.99 -8.63 8.24
CA ASP A 359 25.15 -9.51 8.32
C ASP A 359 25.92 -9.30 9.63
N GLU A 360 27.01 -10.06 9.82
CA GLU A 360 27.85 -9.98 11.02
C GLU A 360 28.53 -8.61 11.22
N ASN A 361 28.63 -7.80 10.15
CA ASN A 361 29.21 -6.46 10.18
C ASN A 361 28.15 -5.36 10.43
N GLY A 362 26.88 -5.75 10.62
CA GLY A 362 25.77 -4.80 10.74
C GLY A 362 25.39 -4.12 9.42
N GLN A 363 25.82 -4.67 8.29
CA GLN A 363 25.38 -4.25 6.95
C GLN A 363 24.19 -5.08 6.51
N LEU A 364 23.45 -4.61 5.50
CA LEU A 364 22.32 -5.35 4.97
C LEU A 364 22.78 -6.65 4.30
N ASN A 365 22.16 -7.76 4.65
CA ASN A 365 22.41 -9.04 4.00
C ASN A 365 21.75 -9.12 2.60
N ASP A 366 21.99 -10.24 1.93
CA ASP A 366 21.53 -10.50 0.55
C ASP A 366 19.99 -10.64 0.43
N ASP A 367 19.26 -10.67 1.54
CA ASP A 367 17.79 -10.73 1.52
C ASP A 367 17.16 -9.35 1.27
N ALA A 368 17.35 -8.86 0.05
CA ALA A 368 16.80 -7.60 -0.43
C ALA A 368 15.39 -7.72 -1.03
N ARG A 369 14.84 -8.94 -1.10
CA ARG A 369 13.56 -9.24 -1.77
C ARG A 369 12.40 -9.03 -0.81
N VAL A 370 11.74 -7.89 -0.91
CA VAL A 370 10.48 -7.63 -0.21
C VAL A 370 9.33 -8.29 -0.98
N LEU A 371 8.82 -9.41 -0.45
CA LEU A 371 7.75 -10.21 -1.08
C LEU A 371 6.40 -9.49 -1.13
N ALA A 372 6.16 -8.51 -0.25
CA ALA A 372 4.94 -7.71 -0.22
C ALA A 372 4.66 -6.99 -1.56
N TYR A 373 5.67 -6.77 -2.41
CA TYR A 373 5.50 -6.19 -3.73
C TYR A 373 5.05 -7.19 -4.81
N GLY A 374 4.89 -8.48 -4.46
CA GLY A 374 4.43 -9.52 -5.36
C GLY A 374 5.45 -9.92 -6.43
N PHE A 375 4.93 -10.46 -7.54
CA PHE A 375 5.70 -11.29 -8.46
C PHE A 375 5.49 -10.94 -9.93
N GLY A 376 6.58 -11.03 -10.71
CA GLY A 376 6.53 -11.07 -12.17
C GLY A 376 5.95 -9.82 -12.82
N ARG A 377 5.19 -9.99 -13.92
CA ARG A 377 4.61 -8.87 -14.69
C ARG A 377 3.56 -8.08 -13.91
N ARG A 378 2.98 -8.68 -12.86
CA ARG A 378 1.98 -8.05 -11.98
C ARG A 378 2.57 -7.54 -10.67
N ALA A 379 3.88 -7.62 -10.49
CA ALA A 379 4.56 -7.01 -9.35
C ALA A 379 4.19 -5.54 -9.24
N CYS A 380 4.15 -5.01 -8.02
CA CYS A 380 3.77 -3.64 -7.73
C CYS A 380 4.51 -2.64 -8.65
N VAL A 381 3.76 -1.65 -9.16
CA VAL A 381 4.34 -0.58 -9.98
C VAL A 381 5.11 0.42 -9.12
N GLY A 382 4.63 0.66 -7.89
CA GLY A 382 5.34 1.32 -6.80
C GLY A 382 6.46 0.46 -6.19
N LYS A 383 7.08 -0.41 -7.00
CA LYS A 383 8.42 -0.96 -6.74
C LYS A 383 9.52 -0.44 -7.71
N TYR A 384 9.18 0.25 -8.83
CA TYR A 384 10.12 0.93 -9.74
C TYR A 384 10.01 2.50 -10.04
N VAL A 385 9.19 3.33 -9.36
CA VAL A 385 9.21 4.82 -9.23
C VAL A 385 10.61 5.36 -8.94
N ALA A 386 11.28 5.87 -9.96
CA ALA A 386 12.57 6.59 -9.93
C ALA A 386 13.75 5.76 -9.35
N SER A 387 14.66 5.37 -10.26
CA SER A 387 16.07 5.01 -9.99
C SER A 387 16.47 4.79 -8.52
N ALA A 388 16.35 3.54 -8.04
CA ALA A 388 16.83 3.05 -6.73
C ALA A 388 16.07 3.48 -5.45
N THR A 389 15.02 4.31 -5.56
CA THR A 389 14.41 5.00 -4.41
C THR A 389 12.90 4.79 -4.31
N GLU A 390 12.48 3.53 -4.36
CA GLU A 390 11.06 3.13 -4.29
C GLU A 390 10.53 2.78 -2.90
N ARG A 391 11.43 2.51 -1.95
CA ARG A 391 11.05 2.18 -0.58
C ARG A 391 10.75 3.44 0.24
N LEU A 392 10.65 4.59 -0.43
CA LEU A 392 10.93 5.90 0.16
C LEU A 392 9.84 6.43 1.07
N GLN A 393 8.54 6.33 0.75
CA GLN A 393 7.47 6.89 1.61
C GLN A 393 7.46 6.28 3.02
N VAL A 394 7.40 4.95 3.09
CA VAL A 394 7.39 4.24 4.36
C VAL A 394 8.75 4.42 5.05
N TRP A 395 9.86 4.29 4.33
CA TRP A 395 11.19 4.44 4.92
C TRP A 395 11.47 5.84 5.45
N ILE A 396 11.09 6.91 4.73
CA ILE A 396 11.30 8.29 5.18
C ILE A 396 10.42 8.62 6.38
N ALA A 397 9.17 8.12 6.41
CA ALA A 397 8.32 8.24 7.58
C ALA A 397 8.96 7.53 8.79
N ILE A 398 9.45 6.29 8.60
CA ILE A 398 10.14 5.51 9.64
C ILE A 398 11.34 6.28 10.20
N VAL A 399 12.28 6.70 9.34
CA VAL A 399 13.51 7.36 9.80
C VAL A 399 13.21 8.72 10.45
N SER A 400 12.29 9.50 9.90
CA SER A 400 11.96 10.83 10.42
C SER A 400 11.22 10.73 11.76
N ILE A 401 10.29 9.79 11.90
CA ILE A 401 9.63 9.53 13.18
C ILE A 401 10.64 9.06 14.22
N LEU A 402 11.50 8.09 13.90
CA LEU A 402 12.53 7.60 14.82
C LEU A 402 13.55 8.69 15.18
N ALA A 403 13.92 9.56 14.24
CA ALA A 403 14.84 10.67 14.47
C ALA A 403 14.24 11.71 15.42
N CYS A 404 12.92 11.90 15.40
CA CYS A 404 12.25 12.99 16.09
C CYS A 404 11.58 12.58 17.41
N PHE A 405 11.03 11.37 17.50
CA PHE A 405 10.15 10.97 18.58
C PHE A 405 10.62 9.68 19.28
N THR A 406 10.28 9.59 20.55
CA THR A 406 10.27 8.35 21.32
C THR A 406 8.82 7.89 21.42
N ILE A 407 8.55 6.70 20.88
CA ILE A 407 7.24 6.05 20.93
C ILE A 407 7.27 4.97 22.00
N SER A 408 6.27 4.94 22.86
CA SER A 408 6.14 3.96 23.94
C SER A 408 4.68 3.61 24.16
N LYS A 409 4.40 2.59 24.97
CA LYS A 409 3.02 2.33 25.40
C LYS A 409 2.48 3.55 26.15
N ALA A 410 1.19 3.84 25.95
CA ALA A 410 0.52 4.89 26.72
C ALA A 410 0.36 4.42 28.18
N GLU A 411 0.28 5.37 29.11
CA GLU A 411 -0.02 5.10 30.51
C GLU A 411 -1.49 5.46 30.82
N ASP A 412 -2.12 4.73 31.72
CA ASP A 412 -3.44 5.06 32.25
C ASP A 412 -3.37 6.17 33.33
N GLU A 413 -4.53 6.57 33.87
CA GLU A 413 -4.62 7.59 34.94
C GLU A 413 -3.85 7.21 36.23
N HIS A 414 -3.45 5.95 36.38
CA HIS A 414 -2.73 5.41 37.53
C HIS A 414 -1.24 5.14 37.22
N GLY A 415 -0.76 5.49 36.02
CA GLY A 415 0.62 5.28 35.58
C GLY A 415 0.94 3.84 35.15
N ASN A 416 -0.08 3.00 34.88
CA ASN A 416 0.15 1.65 34.36
C ASN A 416 0.21 1.66 32.83
N GLU A 417 1.12 0.88 32.25
CA GLU A 417 1.17 0.69 30.79
C GLU A 417 -0.15 0.10 30.27
N ILE A 418 -0.74 0.77 29.29
CA ILE A 418 -1.87 0.26 28.52
C ILE A 418 -1.31 -0.80 27.54
N GLU A 419 -1.80 -2.02 27.65
CA GLU A 419 -1.45 -3.05 26.66
C GLU A 419 -1.98 -2.66 25.28
N ILE A 420 -1.10 -2.79 24.29
CA ILE A 420 -1.44 -2.56 22.89
C ILE A 420 -1.83 -3.91 22.31
N ASP A 421 -3.09 -4.02 21.88
CA ASP A 421 -3.61 -5.23 21.24
C ASP A 421 -2.80 -5.57 19.98
N ASP A 422 -2.47 -6.85 19.79
CA ASP A 422 -1.81 -7.34 18.58
C ASP A 422 -2.79 -7.62 17.41
N GLU A 423 -4.08 -7.34 17.57
CA GLU A 423 -5.07 -7.59 16.53
C GLU A 423 -4.92 -6.72 15.26
N TYR A 424 -5.22 -7.36 14.13
CA TYR A 424 -5.32 -6.75 12.80
C TYR A 424 -6.74 -6.94 12.24
N GLU A 425 -7.15 -6.03 11.36
CA GLU A 425 -8.37 -6.14 10.58
C GLU A 425 -8.07 -6.26 9.08
N ASP A 426 -8.75 -7.18 8.41
CA ASP A 426 -8.72 -7.32 6.96
C ASP A 426 -10.03 -6.80 6.37
N ASN A 427 -9.93 -5.74 5.57
CA ASN A 427 -11.07 -5.10 4.90
C ASN A 427 -11.25 -5.59 3.44
N GLY A 428 -10.37 -6.49 2.95
CA GLY A 428 -10.34 -6.99 1.58
C GLY A 428 -9.51 -6.14 0.60
N GLY A 429 -9.11 -4.93 0.98
CA GLY A 429 -8.18 -4.04 0.27
C GLY A 429 -6.76 -4.06 0.86
N GLY A 430 -6.65 -4.35 2.16
CA GLY A 430 -5.40 -4.52 2.89
C GLY A 430 -5.64 -5.02 4.31
N VAL A 431 -4.55 -5.36 5.00
CA VAL A 431 -4.55 -5.78 6.41
C VAL A 431 -4.02 -4.64 7.27
N HIS A 432 -4.87 -4.06 8.11
CA HIS A 432 -4.60 -2.86 8.88
C HIS A 432 -4.50 -3.16 10.36
N LYS A 433 -3.64 -2.41 11.04
CA LYS A 433 -3.58 -2.47 12.49
C LYS A 433 -4.85 -1.85 13.06
N LYS A 434 -5.52 -2.53 14.01
CA LYS A 434 -6.67 -1.93 14.70
C LYS A 434 -6.25 -0.67 15.46
N PRO A 435 -7.14 0.32 15.63
CA PRO A 435 -6.83 1.51 16.42
C PRO A 435 -6.30 1.16 17.80
N PHE A 436 -5.17 1.78 18.17
CA PHE A 436 -4.52 1.58 19.45
C PHE A 436 -4.03 2.91 20.04
N LYS A 437 -3.62 2.90 21.30
CA LYS A 437 -3.06 4.06 21.99
C LYS A 437 -1.55 3.86 22.22
N CYS A 438 -0.77 4.90 21.96
CA CYS A 438 0.64 4.95 22.34
C CYS A 438 1.00 6.38 22.78
N SER A 439 2.14 6.51 23.45
CA SER A 439 2.73 7.80 23.82
C SER A 439 3.80 8.15 22.79
N ILE A 440 3.69 9.34 22.19
CA ILE A 440 4.64 9.87 21.20
C ILE A 440 5.19 11.18 21.76
N VAL A 441 6.48 11.21 22.10
CA VAL A 441 7.11 12.36 22.76
C VAL A 441 8.37 12.77 21.99
N PRO A 442 8.61 14.07 21.76
CA PRO A 442 9.85 14.51 21.13
C PRO A 442 11.07 14.05 21.91
N ARG A 443 12.11 13.60 21.22
CA ARG A 443 13.34 13.07 21.85
C ARG A 443 14.10 14.12 22.66
N SER A 444 13.96 15.40 22.30
CA SER A 444 14.56 16.54 23.01
C SER A 444 13.90 17.86 22.62
N ASP A 445 14.13 18.90 23.43
CA ASP A 445 13.70 20.28 23.11
C ASP A 445 14.33 20.82 21.83
N LEU A 446 15.55 20.37 21.48
CA LEU A 446 16.22 20.78 20.25
C LEU A 446 15.48 20.24 19.02
N VAL A 447 15.07 18.97 19.08
CA VAL A 447 14.30 18.32 18.01
C VAL A 447 12.93 18.99 17.86
N ARG A 448 12.26 19.32 18.97
CA ARG A 448 11.02 20.11 18.93
C ARG A 448 11.20 21.41 18.16
N LYS A 449 12.24 22.19 18.49
CA LYS A 449 12.54 23.46 17.79
C LYS A 449 12.86 23.26 16.32
N LEU A 450 13.59 22.19 15.97
CA LEU A 450 13.91 21.88 14.58
C LEU A 450 12.64 21.62 13.75
N ILE A 451 11.67 20.87 14.28
CA ILE A 451 10.38 20.63 13.62
C ILE A 451 9.63 21.96 13.43
N GLU A 452 9.55 22.78 14.49
CA GLU A 452 8.89 24.09 14.44
C GLU A 452 9.58 25.10 13.50
N GLU A 453 10.90 25.01 13.32
CA GLU A 453 11.66 25.84 12.39
C GLU A 453 11.38 25.44 10.93
N VAL A 454 11.40 24.15 10.63
CA VAL A 454 11.13 23.63 9.29
C VAL A 454 9.69 23.96 8.88
N ALA A 455 8.73 23.77 9.77
CA ALA A 455 7.32 24.10 9.53
C ALA A 455 7.07 25.59 9.21
N LYS A 456 7.95 26.51 9.64
CA LYS A 456 7.83 27.95 9.31
C LYS A 456 8.43 28.32 7.96
N THR A 457 9.28 27.45 7.39
CA THR A 457 9.99 27.72 6.14
C THR A 457 9.34 27.11 4.91
N GLU A 458 8.37 26.22 5.10
CA GLU A 458 7.53 25.61 4.07
C GLU A 458 6.17 26.30 3.99
#